data_AF-A0A6G4TZT5-F1
#
_entry.id   AF-A0A6G4TZT5-F1
#
_cell.length_a   1.000
_cell.length_b   1.000
_cell.length_c   1.000
_cell.angle_alpha   90.00
_cell.angle_beta   90.00
_cell.angle_gamma   90.00
#
_symmetry.space_group_name_H-M   'P 1'
#
loop_
_entity.id
_entity.type
_entity.pdbx_description
1 polymer ?
#
loop_
_entity_poly.entity_id
_entity_poly.type
_entity_poly.pdbx_seq_one_letter_code
_entity_poly.pdbx_strand_id
1 'polypeptide(L)'
;MTDLAELARLVRYPVKGMPGQDLAGARVRAGGGVPHDRTVALVAGRGQEHLPRCGQWAPTKTFLNLTSTPELLRCRVDLVEETGVLRLGHPERESLAIPLDRPGVLATIDWFAGAGEAPATLVRAADGGYWDDPDGTVSLINLATVDALADAVGTPVDPLRFRGNLYLSGLPAWAELGLVGERIAIGDVELEVLHPINRCRATAVNPADARRDLPVPAELNARFGHVFCGLRARVVMGGTLTVGAALSRTGDTITPVPTDGGPPPARWPRPARIAARSAQPPDAIALWLDDPLHGLRPAPQPGQQLRVHAADGAGPLWRSYPIGDHDGPRLQITVPSAGPGDRLATLLHADATPGEELIISGPYGRA
;
A
#
# COMPACT_ATOMS: atom_id res chain seq x y z
N MET A 1 10.45 11.53 -22.50
CA MET A 1 9.85 11.30 -21.17
C MET A 1 11.02 11.06 -20.24
N THR A 2 11.09 11.77 -19.10
CA THR A 2 12.18 11.59 -18.13
C THR A 2 11.81 10.44 -17.20
N ASP A 3 12.74 9.52 -16.97
CA ASP A 3 12.55 8.42 -16.04
C ASP A 3 12.44 8.97 -14.62
N LEU A 4 11.37 8.59 -13.91
CA LEU A 4 11.09 9.02 -12.54
C LEU A 4 11.76 8.11 -11.51
N ALA A 5 11.87 6.82 -11.84
CA ALA A 5 12.28 5.74 -10.96
C ALA A 5 12.53 4.47 -11.78
N GLU A 6 12.82 3.35 -11.11
CA GLU A 6 12.95 2.03 -11.74
C GLU A 6 12.32 0.93 -10.89
N LEU A 7 12.01 -0.21 -11.53
CA LEU A 7 11.56 -1.43 -10.86
C LEU A 7 12.76 -2.17 -10.23
N ALA A 8 13.05 -1.90 -8.96
CA ALA A 8 14.17 -2.49 -8.23
C ALA A 8 13.98 -3.99 -7.94
N ARG A 9 12.75 -4.42 -7.68
CA ARG A 9 12.44 -5.80 -7.29
C ARG A 9 11.02 -6.16 -7.69
N LEU A 10 10.85 -7.37 -8.22
CA LEU A 10 9.55 -7.95 -8.57
C LEU A 10 9.31 -9.20 -7.72
N VAL A 11 8.19 -9.22 -7.01
CA VAL A 11 7.84 -10.33 -6.10
C VAL A 11 6.43 -10.83 -6.39
N ARG A 12 6.28 -12.15 -6.44
CA ARG A 12 4.97 -12.84 -6.39
C ARG A 12 4.78 -13.51 -5.04
N TYR A 13 3.54 -13.67 -4.60
CA TYR A 13 3.18 -14.47 -3.42
C TYR A 13 2.24 -15.60 -3.83
N PRO A 14 2.74 -16.78 -4.24
CA PRO A 14 1.90 -17.85 -4.78
C PRO A 14 0.76 -18.28 -3.84
N VAL A 15 1.06 -18.32 -2.53
CA VAL A 15 0.09 -18.62 -1.48
C VAL A 15 -0.20 -17.37 -0.65
N LYS A 16 -1.47 -16.99 -0.56
CA LYS A 16 -1.95 -15.86 0.25
C LYS A 16 -1.52 -16.06 1.71
N GLY A 17 -0.79 -15.08 2.24
CA GLY A 17 -0.31 -15.08 3.62
C GLY A 17 1.05 -15.76 3.83
N MET A 18 1.64 -16.45 2.85
CA MET A 18 2.96 -17.09 2.97
C MET A 18 4.08 -16.26 2.30
N PRO A 19 5.37 -16.61 2.45
CA PRO A 19 6.46 -15.86 1.84
C PRO A 19 6.36 -15.72 0.32
N GLY A 20 6.98 -14.66 -0.20
CA GLY A 20 7.04 -14.37 -1.63
C GLY A 20 8.23 -15.02 -2.31
N GLN A 21 8.20 -15.02 -3.64
CA GLN A 21 9.30 -15.41 -4.51
C GLN A 21 9.71 -14.23 -5.38
N ASP A 22 11.01 -14.00 -5.46
CA ASP A 22 11.61 -13.04 -6.36
C ASP A 22 11.54 -13.51 -7.81
N LEU A 23 11.25 -12.57 -8.71
CA LEU A 23 11.21 -12.78 -10.15
C LEU A 23 12.18 -11.81 -10.83
N ALA A 24 12.89 -12.29 -11.84
CA ALA A 24 13.66 -11.41 -12.73
C ALA A 24 12.75 -10.60 -13.67
N GLY A 25 11.59 -11.18 -14.02
CA GLY A 25 10.57 -10.54 -14.82
C GLY A 25 9.28 -11.36 -14.85
N ALA A 26 8.19 -10.78 -15.32
CA ALA A 26 6.92 -11.47 -15.49
C ALA A 26 6.06 -10.86 -16.60
N ARG A 27 5.37 -11.72 -17.36
CA ARG A 27 4.39 -11.26 -18.36
C ARG A 27 3.05 -10.99 -17.70
N VAL A 28 2.59 -9.76 -17.75
CA VAL A 28 1.28 -9.34 -17.22
C VAL A 28 0.31 -9.05 -18.35
N ARG A 29 -0.99 -9.21 -18.09
CA ARG A 29 -2.08 -8.91 -19.02
C ARG A 29 -2.91 -7.76 -18.47
N ALA A 30 -3.56 -7.01 -19.35
CA ALA A 30 -4.56 -6.02 -18.94
C ALA A 30 -5.63 -6.68 -18.06
N GLY A 31 -6.01 -6.01 -16.96
CA GLY A 31 -6.92 -6.54 -15.93
C GLY A 31 -6.34 -7.67 -15.06
N GLY A 32 -5.13 -8.17 -15.37
CA GLY A 32 -4.45 -9.20 -14.61
C GLY A 32 -3.50 -8.65 -13.55
N GLY A 33 -3.00 -9.52 -12.68
CA GLY A 33 -1.91 -9.22 -11.74
C GLY A 33 -0.59 -9.85 -12.19
N VAL A 34 0.40 -9.85 -11.28
CA VAL A 34 1.61 -10.67 -11.45
C VAL A 34 1.20 -12.14 -11.56
N PRO A 35 1.68 -12.90 -12.57
CA PRO A 35 1.36 -14.32 -12.73
C PRO A 35 1.55 -15.11 -11.44
N HIS A 36 0.57 -15.97 -11.18
CA HIS A 36 0.50 -16.83 -10.01
C HIS A 36 0.42 -16.12 -8.65
N ASP A 37 0.35 -14.79 -8.58
CA ASP A 37 0.21 -14.07 -7.33
C ASP A 37 -1.14 -14.33 -6.65
N ARG A 38 -1.07 -14.80 -5.39
CA ARG A 38 -2.18 -15.15 -4.51
C ARG A 38 -3.17 -16.12 -5.14
N THR A 39 -2.74 -16.92 -6.11
CA THR A 39 -3.60 -17.93 -6.77
C THR A 39 -4.03 -19.04 -5.83
N VAL A 40 -3.27 -19.27 -4.75
CA VAL A 40 -3.55 -20.28 -3.75
C VAL A 40 -3.77 -19.62 -2.38
N ALA A 41 -4.63 -20.20 -1.55
CA ALA A 41 -4.85 -19.76 -0.18
C ALA A 41 -5.18 -20.94 0.74
N LEU A 42 -5.07 -20.72 2.06
CA LEU A 42 -5.42 -21.69 3.08
C LEU A 42 -6.69 -21.27 3.81
N VAL A 43 -7.61 -22.20 4.00
CA VAL A 43 -8.89 -22.01 4.69
C VAL A 43 -8.92 -22.90 5.93
N ALA A 44 -9.17 -22.33 7.10
CA ALA A 44 -9.31 -23.10 8.34
C ALA A 44 -10.37 -22.47 9.27
N GLY A 45 -10.75 -23.20 10.32
CA GLY A 45 -11.74 -22.74 11.30
C GLY A 45 -13.06 -22.32 10.64
N ARG A 46 -13.62 -21.17 11.04
CA ARG A 46 -14.87 -20.61 10.49
C ARG A 46 -14.83 -20.35 8.98
N GLY A 47 -13.63 -20.22 8.39
CA GLY A 47 -13.49 -20.10 6.95
C GLY A 47 -13.99 -21.34 6.20
N GLN A 48 -13.98 -22.52 6.84
CA GLN A 48 -14.43 -23.77 6.21
C GLN A 48 -15.91 -23.74 5.81
N GLU A 49 -16.75 -23.04 6.56
CA GLU A 49 -18.17 -22.84 6.23
C GLU A 49 -18.37 -22.05 4.92
N HIS A 50 -17.35 -21.30 4.51
CA HIS A 50 -17.36 -20.41 3.35
C HIS A 50 -16.29 -20.81 2.32
N LEU A 51 -15.95 -22.10 2.25
CA LEU A 51 -15.00 -22.63 1.27
C LEU A 51 -15.39 -22.20 -0.15
N PRO A 52 -14.48 -21.55 -0.91
CA PRO A 52 -14.81 -21.08 -2.24
C PRO A 52 -15.08 -22.26 -3.19
N ARG A 53 -16.30 -22.34 -3.71
CA ARG A 53 -16.71 -23.40 -4.64
C ARG A 53 -16.00 -23.18 -5.97
N CYS A 54 -15.39 -24.24 -6.49
CA CYS A 54 -14.71 -24.24 -7.79
C CYS A 54 -13.74 -23.06 -7.99
N GLY A 55 -13.08 -22.60 -6.92
CA GLY A 55 -12.08 -21.51 -7.02
C GLY A 55 -12.67 -20.11 -7.23
N GLN A 56 -13.95 -19.88 -6.94
CA GLN A 56 -14.53 -18.53 -6.91
C GLN A 56 -13.76 -17.60 -5.97
N TRP A 57 -13.77 -16.30 -6.26
CA TRP A 57 -13.18 -15.31 -5.35
C TRP A 57 -13.90 -15.33 -4.00
N ALA A 58 -13.15 -15.12 -2.93
CA ALA A 58 -13.68 -14.97 -1.58
C ALA A 58 -12.90 -13.87 -0.84
N PRO A 59 -13.54 -13.16 0.11
CA PRO A 59 -12.90 -12.09 0.85
C PRO A 59 -11.76 -12.62 1.75
N THR A 60 -10.78 -11.77 2.02
CA THR A 60 -9.57 -12.13 2.81
C THR A 60 -9.86 -12.78 4.16
N LYS A 61 -10.99 -12.43 4.81
CA LYS A 61 -11.42 -13.03 6.09
C LYS A 61 -11.70 -14.54 6.02
N THR A 62 -11.93 -15.08 4.83
CA THR A 62 -12.14 -16.52 4.61
C THR A 62 -10.83 -17.32 4.77
N PHE A 63 -9.69 -16.67 4.55
CA PHE A 63 -8.39 -17.32 4.51
C PHE A 63 -7.56 -17.07 5.78
N LEU A 64 -6.67 -18.01 6.08
CA LEU A 64 -5.57 -17.77 7.01
C LEU A 64 -4.76 -16.56 6.55
N ASN A 65 -4.37 -15.72 7.51
CA ASN A 65 -3.66 -14.48 7.23
C ASN A 65 -2.71 -14.14 8.38
N LEU A 66 -1.76 -13.23 8.12
CA LEU A 66 -0.72 -12.87 9.08
C LEU A 66 -1.24 -12.15 10.34
N THR A 67 -2.48 -11.65 10.32
CA THR A 67 -3.06 -11.02 11.51
C THR A 67 -3.40 -12.06 12.57
N SER A 68 -3.89 -13.24 12.17
CA SER A 68 -4.23 -14.35 13.06
C SER A 68 -3.12 -15.39 13.17
N THR A 69 -2.41 -15.67 12.08
CA THR A 69 -1.57 -16.85 11.87
C THR A 69 -0.19 -16.41 11.33
N PRO A 70 0.65 -15.73 12.14
CA PRO A 70 1.97 -15.28 11.71
C PRO A 70 2.88 -16.41 11.22
N GLU A 71 2.72 -17.62 11.76
CA GLU A 71 3.53 -18.80 11.45
C GLU A 71 3.50 -19.21 9.97
N LEU A 72 2.55 -18.69 9.18
CA LEU A 72 2.56 -18.80 7.72
C LEU A 72 3.91 -18.35 7.12
N LEU A 73 4.59 -17.38 7.73
CA LEU A 73 5.90 -16.89 7.25
C LEU A 73 7.07 -17.81 7.57
N ARG A 74 6.91 -18.81 8.46
CA ARG A 74 7.92 -19.84 8.69
C ARG A 74 7.99 -20.86 7.54
N CYS A 75 6.98 -20.88 6.66
CA CYS A 75 6.92 -21.82 5.56
C CYS A 75 7.86 -21.41 4.41
N ARG A 76 8.31 -22.39 3.63
CA ARG A 76 8.97 -22.16 2.34
C ARG A 76 7.95 -22.33 1.22
N VAL A 77 7.99 -21.44 0.23
CA VAL A 77 7.13 -21.48 -0.94
C VAL A 77 8.00 -21.43 -2.19
N ASP A 78 7.88 -22.45 -3.03
CA ASP A 78 8.54 -22.49 -4.32
C ASP A 78 7.58 -22.95 -5.42
N LEU A 79 7.15 -22.02 -6.30
CA LEU A 79 6.42 -22.36 -7.51
C LEU A 79 7.37 -22.40 -8.70
N VAL A 80 7.44 -23.56 -9.37
CA VAL A 80 8.16 -23.75 -10.63
C VAL A 80 7.16 -23.59 -11.77
N GLU A 81 7.21 -22.48 -12.49
CA GLU A 81 6.23 -22.13 -13.53
C GLU A 81 6.16 -23.18 -14.65
N GLU A 82 7.32 -23.69 -15.07
CA GLU A 82 7.46 -24.62 -16.20
C GLU A 82 6.72 -25.94 -15.95
N THR A 83 6.66 -26.36 -14.68
CA THR A 83 6.02 -27.61 -14.27
C THR A 83 4.63 -27.39 -13.65
N GLY A 84 4.30 -26.15 -13.29
CA GLY A 84 3.07 -25.81 -12.56
C GLY A 84 2.99 -26.44 -11.16
N VAL A 85 4.12 -26.85 -10.58
CA VAL A 85 4.16 -27.51 -9.26
C VAL A 85 4.51 -26.49 -8.17
N LEU A 86 3.61 -26.37 -7.19
CA LEU A 86 3.81 -25.61 -5.97
C LEU A 86 4.45 -26.50 -4.90
N ARG A 87 5.68 -26.19 -4.52
CA ARG A 87 6.39 -26.82 -3.40
C ARG A 87 6.20 -25.99 -2.14
N LEU A 88 5.71 -26.62 -1.09
CA LEU A 88 5.53 -26.01 0.21
C LEU A 88 6.40 -26.75 1.22
N GLY A 89 7.12 -26.01 2.05
CA GLY A 89 7.89 -26.57 3.17
C GLY A 89 7.43 -25.97 4.49
N HIS A 90 7.39 -26.78 5.54
CA HIS A 90 7.20 -26.34 6.92
C HIS A 90 8.42 -26.81 7.74
N PRO A 91 8.90 -26.03 8.73
CA PRO A 91 10.11 -26.39 9.49
C PRO A 91 9.99 -27.71 10.25
N GLU A 92 8.77 -28.10 10.64
CA GLU A 92 8.51 -29.24 11.52
C GLU A 92 7.57 -30.29 10.89
N ARG A 93 7.24 -30.17 9.60
CA ARG A 93 6.31 -31.08 8.90
C ARG A 93 6.89 -31.50 7.55
N GLU A 94 6.36 -32.58 6.99
CA GLU A 94 6.75 -33.06 5.67
C GLU A 94 6.48 -32.00 4.59
N SER A 95 7.38 -31.88 3.62
CA SER A 95 7.21 -30.96 2.49
C SER A 95 6.20 -31.50 1.49
N LEU A 96 5.42 -30.61 0.88
CA LEU A 96 4.39 -30.95 -0.08
C LEU A 96 4.78 -30.48 -1.47
N ALA A 97 4.43 -31.25 -2.49
CA ALA A 97 4.53 -30.85 -3.89
C ALA A 97 3.15 -31.02 -4.53
N ILE A 98 2.53 -29.90 -4.91
CA ILE A 98 1.14 -29.84 -5.30
C ILE A 98 1.03 -29.29 -6.72
N PRO A 99 0.57 -30.09 -7.69
CA PRO A 99 0.26 -29.59 -9.03
C PRO A 99 -0.85 -28.54 -8.98
N LEU A 100 -0.67 -27.43 -9.69
CA LEU A 100 -1.68 -26.37 -9.85
C LEU A 100 -2.51 -26.57 -11.13
N ASP A 101 -2.97 -27.80 -11.37
CA ASP A 101 -3.64 -28.23 -12.61
C ASP A 101 -5.14 -27.92 -12.64
N ARG A 102 -5.78 -27.80 -11.47
CA ARG A 102 -7.23 -27.55 -11.34
C ARG A 102 -7.54 -26.48 -10.28
N PRO A 103 -8.67 -25.77 -10.39
CA PRO A 103 -9.13 -24.86 -9.35
C PRO A 103 -9.84 -25.59 -8.21
N GLY A 104 -10.12 -24.87 -7.12
CA GLY A 104 -10.79 -25.39 -5.94
C GLY A 104 -9.84 -26.09 -4.98
N VAL A 105 -10.35 -27.09 -4.24
CA VAL A 105 -9.61 -27.78 -3.19
C VAL A 105 -8.46 -28.61 -3.79
N LEU A 106 -7.23 -28.28 -3.42
CA LEU A 106 -6.02 -28.98 -3.83
C LEU A 106 -5.63 -30.07 -2.84
N ALA A 107 -5.61 -29.73 -1.55
CA ALA A 107 -5.16 -30.61 -0.47
C ALA A 107 -5.73 -30.16 0.88
N THR A 108 -5.61 -31.04 1.87
CA THR A 108 -5.86 -30.73 3.28
C THR A 108 -4.55 -30.94 4.04
N ILE A 109 -4.16 -29.97 4.87
CA ILE A 109 -2.88 -29.94 5.58
C ILE A 109 -3.10 -29.65 7.07
N ASP A 110 -2.36 -30.32 7.94
CA ASP A 110 -2.48 -30.20 9.40
C ASP A 110 -1.44 -29.24 10.02
N TRP A 111 -0.66 -28.54 9.19
CA TRP A 111 0.48 -27.72 9.62
C TRP A 111 0.13 -26.64 10.65
N PHE A 112 -1.07 -26.08 10.52
CA PHE A 112 -1.56 -24.95 11.33
C PHE A 112 -2.67 -25.36 12.31
N ALA A 113 -2.96 -26.66 12.44
CA ALA A 113 -3.97 -27.14 13.37
C ALA A 113 -3.34 -27.30 14.76
N GLY A 114 -3.90 -26.61 15.76
CA GLY A 114 -3.67 -26.94 17.17
C GLY A 114 -4.26 -28.31 17.55
N ALA A 115 -3.98 -28.76 18.77
CA ALA A 115 -4.57 -30.01 19.28
C ALA A 115 -6.12 -29.92 19.28
N GLY A 116 -6.77 -30.77 18.50
CA GLY A 116 -8.24 -30.81 18.37
C GLY A 116 -8.83 -29.84 17.34
N GLU A 117 -8.02 -29.08 16.62
CA GLU A 117 -8.49 -28.21 15.53
C GLU A 117 -8.56 -28.96 14.19
N ALA A 118 -9.50 -28.54 13.34
CA ALA A 118 -9.62 -29.08 11.99
C ALA A 118 -8.41 -28.66 11.13
N PRO A 119 -7.88 -29.56 10.28
CA PRO A 119 -6.85 -29.24 9.30
C PRO A 119 -7.25 -28.09 8.37
N ALA A 120 -6.25 -27.36 7.86
CA ALA A 120 -6.46 -26.31 6.87
C ALA A 120 -6.63 -26.91 5.47
N THR A 121 -7.53 -26.32 4.68
CA THR A 121 -7.77 -26.71 3.28
C THR A 121 -7.03 -25.75 2.36
N LEU A 122 -6.17 -26.29 1.51
CA LEU A 122 -5.50 -25.53 0.45
C LEU A 122 -6.43 -25.43 -0.76
N VAL A 123 -6.69 -24.21 -1.21
CA VAL A 123 -7.58 -23.92 -2.33
C VAL A 123 -6.88 -23.07 -3.39
N ARG A 124 -7.25 -23.28 -4.66
CA ARG A 124 -6.78 -22.50 -5.80
C ARG A 124 -7.92 -21.75 -6.47
N ALA A 125 -7.69 -20.48 -6.81
CA ALA A 125 -8.62 -19.66 -7.57
C ALA A 125 -8.80 -20.20 -9.01
N ALA A 126 -10.00 -20.03 -9.56
CA ALA A 126 -10.30 -20.41 -10.96
C ALA A 126 -9.78 -19.40 -11.96
N ASP A 127 -9.88 -18.12 -11.62
CA ASP A 127 -9.38 -17.02 -12.41
C ASP A 127 -8.70 -16.01 -11.48
N GLY A 128 -7.65 -15.36 -11.98
CA GLY A 128 -6.82 -14.44 -11.21
C GLY A 128 -6.30 -15.07 -9.90
N GLY A 129 -6.30 -14.27 -8.84
CA GLY A 129 -5.91 -14.71 -7.50
C GLY A 129 -6.89 -14.24 -6.43
N TYR A 130 -6.71 -14.72 -5.20
CA TYR A 130 -7.40 -14.24 -4.01
C TYR A 130 -6.86 -12.89 -3.55
N TRP A 131 -6.89 -11.90 -4.45
CA TRP A 131 -6.42 -10.54 -4.21
C TRP A 131 -7.30 -9.82 -3.19
N ASP A 132 -6.69 -8.88 -2.47
CA ASP A 132 -7.37 -8.09 -1.44
C ASP A 132 -8.30 -7.02 -2.04
N ASP A 133 -8.10 -6.70 -3.32
CA ASP A 133 -8.78 -5.66 -4.07
C ASP A 133 -9.14 -6.22 -5.46
N PRO A 134 -10.42 -6.24 -5.86
CA PRO A 134 -10.84 -6.76 -7.15
C PRO A 134 -10.42 -5.85 -8.33
N ASP A 135 -10.32 -4.54 -8.10
CA ASP A 135 -9.94 -3.56 -9.12
C ASP A 135 -8.42 -3.37 -9.18
N GLY A 136 -7.74 -3.57 -8.05
CA GLY A 136 -6.31 -3.37 -7.88
C GLY A 136 -5.49 -4.67 -7.77
N THR A 137 -5.05 -5.18 -8.90
CA THR A 137 -4.38 -6.49 -8.98
C THR A 137 -2.88 -6.45 -8.66
N VAL A 138 -2.26 -5.27 -8.62
CA VAL A 138 -0.82 -5.09 -8.38
C VAL A 138 -0.59 -4.04 -7.28
N SER A 139 0.43 -4.24 -6.45
CA SER A 139 0.83 -3.26 -5.43
C SER A 139 2.25 -2.75 -5.65
N LEU A 140 2.43 -1.44 -5.45
CA LEU A 140 3.69 -0.71 -5.60
C LEU A 140 4.19 -0.28 -4.22
N ILE A 141 5.49 -0.47 -3.96
CA ILE A 141 6.17 -0.05 -2.73
C ILE A 141 7.37 0.81 -3.12
N ASN A 142 7.44 2.04 -2.62
CA ASN A 142 8.64 2.84 -2.75
C ASN A 142 9.63 2.45 -1.65
N LEU A 143 10.83 2.02 -2.02
CA LEU A 143 11.86 1.62 -1.04
C LEU A 143 12.32 2.79 -0.17
N ALA A 144 12.40 4.00 -0.71
CA ALA A 144 12.76 5.18 0.07
C ALA A 144 11.71 5.51 1.16
N THR A 145 10.43 5.22 0.91
CA THR A 145 9.37 5.34 1.93
C THR A 145 9.56 4.31 3.06
N VAL A 146 10.02 3.11 2.74
CA VAL A 146 10.34 2.08 3.74
C VAL A 146 11.54 2.50 4.58
N ASP A 147 12.58 3.05 3.95
CA ASP A 147 13.76 3.57 4.64
C ASP A 147 13.40 4.75 5.56
N ALA A 148 12.57 5.70 5.08
CA ALA A 148 12.08 6.80 5.91
C ALA A 148 11.30 6.32 7.14
N LEU A 149 10.51 5.23 7.01
CA LEU A 149 9.88 4.59 8.16
C LEU A 149 10.93 3.98 9.10
N ALA A 150 11.92 3.26 8.57
CA ALA A 150 12.99 2.65 9.35
C ALA A 150 13.77 3.67 10.17
N ASP A 151 14.13 4.81 9.56
CA ASP A 151 14.80 5.92 10.22
C ASP A 151 13.95 6.51 11.35
N ALA A 152 12.64 6.72 11.09
CA ALA A 152 11.73 7.29 12.08
C ALA A 152 11.47 6.36 13.28
N VAL A 153 11.56 5.04 13.10
CA VAL A 153 11.39 4.05 14.19
C VAL A 153 12.72 3.65 14.84
N GLY A 154 13.86 3.96 14.21
CA GLY A 154 15.20 3.65 14.70
C GLY A 154 15.60 2.17 14.59
N THR A 155 14.96 1.40 13.70
CA THR A 155 15.27 -0.01 13.47
C THR A 155 15.02 -0.39 12.00
N PRO A 156 15.79 -1.32 11.41
CA PRO A 156 15.57 -1.76 10.03
C PRO A 156 14.15 -2.30 9.81
N VAL A 157 13.54 -1.90 8.69
CA VAL A 157 12.21 -2.36 8.28
C VAL A 157 12.33 -3.13 6.98
N ASP A 158 12.03 -4.44 7.03
CA ASP A 158 12.00 -5.27 5.83
C ASP A 158 10.81 -4.86 4.91
N PRO A 159 11.05 -4.47 3.64
CA PRO A 159 10.00 -4.13 2.68
C PRO A 159 8.96 -5.26 2.46
N LEU A 160 9.34 -6.52 2.65
CA LEU A 160 8.45 -7.66 2.49
C LEU A 160 7.31 -7.70 3.52
N ARG A 161 7.39 -6.92 4.61
CA ARG A 161 6.26 -6.68 5.53
C ARG A 161 5.04 -6.14 4.81
N PHE A 162 5.24 -5.34 3.76
CA PHE A 162 4.17 -4.69 3.01
C PHE A 162 3.56 -5.57 1.93
N ARG A 163 4.16 -6.74 1.67
CA ARG A 163 3.72 -7.74 0.71
C ARG A 163 3.39 -7.16 -0.68
N GLY A 164 4.24 -6.22 -1.09
CA GLY A 164 4.23 -5.52 -2.37
C GLY A 164 4.63 -6.43 -3.53
N ASN A 165 4.16 -6.12 -4.74
CA ASN A 165 4.59 -6.82 -5.96
C ASN A 165 5.73 -6.10 -6.66
N LEU A 166 5.60 -4.79 -6.85
CA LEU A 166 6.57 -3.94 -7.53
C LEU A 166 7.25 -3.04 -6.51
N TYR A 167 8.55 -3.23 -6.28
CA TYR A 167 9.33 -2.35 -5.41
C TYR A 167 10.12 -1.39 -6.27
N LEU A 168 9.98 -0.11 -5.98
CA LEU A 168 10.54 0.99 -6.77
C LEU A 168 11.75 1.59 -6.05
N SER A 169 12.78 1.92 -6.82
CA SER A 169 13.93 2.75 -6.40
C SER A 169 13.97 4.04 -7.22
N GLY A 170 14.58 5.10 -6.67
CA GLY A 170 14.77 6.38 -7.36
C GLY A 170 13.73 7.45 -7.01
N LEU A 171 12.55 7.10 -6.48
CA LEU A 171 11.61 8.06 -5.94
C LEU A 171 12.06 8.56 -4.56
N PRO A 172 11.94 9.87 -4.26
CA PRO A 172 12.01 10.36 -2.87
C PRO A 172 10.94 9.69 -2.00
N ALA A 173 11.17 9.59 -0.70
CA ALA A 173 10.18 9.07 0.23
C ALA A 173 8.85 9.83 0.09
N TRP A 174 7.74 9.09 0.07
CA TRP A 174 6.36 9.57 -0.07
C TRP A 174 5.99 10.20 -1.42
N ALA A 175 6.93 10.40 -2.34
CA ALA A 175 6.65 10.96 -3.66
C ALA A 175 5.72 10.08 -4.51
N GLU A 176 5.65 8.77 -4.21
CA GLU A 176 4.73 7.85 -4.88
C GLU A 176 3.26 8.22 -4.65
N LEU A 177 2.92 8.94 -3.58
CA LEU A 177 1.56 9.41 -3.33
C LEU A 177 1.06 10.35 -4.44
N GLY A 178 1.97 11.07 -5.10
CA GLY A 178 1.68 11.91 -6.28
C GLY A 178 1.52 11.14 -7.59
N LEU A 179 1.49 9.81 -7.54
CA LEU A 179 1.11 8.97 -8.67
C LEU A 179 -0.36 8.54 -8.61
N VAL A 180 -1.06 8.75 -7.50
CA VAL A 180 -2.49 8.38 -7.38
C VAL A 180 -3.31 9.19 -8.38
N GLY A 181 -4.06 8.50 -9.25
CA GLY A 181 -4.79 9.13 -10.35
C GLY A 181 -3.99 9.25 -11.65
N GLU A 182 -2.72 8.86 -11.68
CA GLU A 182 -1.89 8.89 -12.87
C GLU A 182 -1.88 7.54 -13.60
N ARG A 183 -1.62 7.58 -14.91
CA ARG A 183 -1.09 6.45 -15.66
C ARG A 183 0.44 6.50 -15.67
N ILE A 184 1.03 5.36 -15.37
CA ILE A 184 2.48 5.16 -15.37
C ILE A 184 2.85 3.99 -16.27
N ALA A 185 4.01 4.06 -16.90
CA ALA A 185 4.63 2.97 -17.62
C ALA A 185 5.80 2.41 -16.82
N ILE A 186 5.94 1.09 -16.78
CA ILE A 186 7.13 0.38 -16.30
C ILE A 186 7.58 -0.56 -17.41
N GLY A 187 8.62 -0.16 -18.15
CA GLY A 187 8.93 -0.78 -19.43
C GLY A 187 7.74 -0.69 -20.39
N ASP A 188 7.31 -1.83 -20.95
CA ASP A 188 6.19 -1.91 -21.90
C ASP A 188 4.80 -2.03 -21.23
N VAL A 189 4.75 -2.00 -19.90
CA VAL A 189 3.51 -2.22 -19.13
C VAL A 189 2.97 -0.89 -18.65
N GLU A 190 1.71 -0.60 -18.99
CA GLU A 190 1.01 0.56 -18.46
C GLU A 190 0.09 0.18 -17.30
N LEU A 191 0.16 0.98 -16.24
CA LEU A 191 -0.60 0.83 -15.01
C LEU A 191 -1.41 2.09 -14.74
N GLU A 192 -2.63 1.92 -14.25
CA GLU A 192 -3.42 2.97 -13.62
C GLU A 192 -3.27 2.87 -12.11
N VAL A 193 -2.81 3.95 -11.47
CA VAL A 193 -2.62 3.99 -10.01
C VAL A 193 -3.91 4.47 -9.35
N LEU A 194 -4.53 3.59 -8.56
CA LEU A 194 -5.90 3.75 -8.11
C LEU A 194 -6.02 4.49 -6.79
N HIS A 195 -5.25 4.08 -5.78
CA HIS A 195 -5.32 4.64 -4.42
C HIS A 195 -4.13 4.17 -3.56
N PRO A 196 -3.82 4.86 -2.44
CA PRO A 196 -2.83 4.38 -1.49
C PRO A 196 -3.34 3.18 -0.68
N ILE A 197 -2.41 2.37 -0.15
CA ILE A 197 -2.74 1.18 0.66
C ILE A 197 -2.65 1.52 2.14
N ASN A 198 -3.77 1.43 2.85
CA ASN A 198 -3.78 1.51 4.31
C ASN A 198 -3.20 0.22 4.91
N ARG A 199 -2.28 0.36 5.87
CA ARG A 199 -1.60 -0.77 6.48
C ARG A 199 -2.35 -1.27 7.70
N CYS A 200 -2.56 -2.58 7.73
CA CYS A 200 -3.21 -3.30 8.82
C CYS A 200 -2.16 -4.04 9.66
N ARG A 201 -2.64 -4.67 10.75
CA ARG A 201 -1.78 -5.37 11.74
C ARG A 201 -0.93 -6.50 11.14
N ALA A 202 -1.26 -7.02 9.95
CA ALA A 202 -0.45 -8.01 9.24
C ALA A 202 1.00 -7.54 9.00
N THR A 203 1.20 -6.23 8.76
CA THR A 203 2.53 -5.63 8.54
C THR A 203 3.42 -5.66 9.79
N ALA A 204 2.86 -5.99 10.96
CA ALA A 204 3.64 -6.08 12.20
C ALA A 204 4.44 -7.37 12.33
N VAL A 205 4.19 -8.36 11.47
CA VAL A 205 4.90 -9.64 11.49
C VAL A 205 6.21 -9.50 10.70
N ASN A 206 7.31 -9.93 11.31
CA ASN A 206 8.63 -9.99 10.69
C ASN A 206 8.68 -11.11 9.64
N PRO A 207 9.05 -10.81 8.38
CA PRO A 207 9.16 -11.80 7.31
C PRO A 207 10.18 -12.92 7.59
N ALA A 208 11.23 -12.64 8.38
CA ALA A 208 12.32 -13.59 8.62
C ALA A 208 12.00 -14.65 9.68
N ASP A 209 11.27 -14.30 10.73
CA ASP A 209 11.06 -15.17 11.90
C ASP A 209 9.60 -15.33 12.34
N ALA A 210 8.65 -14.70 11.62
CA ALA A 210 7.22 -14.71 11.91
C ALA A 210 6.80 -14.09 13.26
N ARG A 211 7.68 -13.36 13.96
CA ARG A 211 7.34 -12.68 15.21
C ARG A 211 6.68 -11.34 14.94
N ARG A 212 5.77 -10.92 15.83
CA ARG A 212 5.25 -9.54 15.83
C ARG A 212 6.21 -8.64 16.59
N ASP A 213 6.91 -7.76 15.90
CA ASP A 213 8.02 -6.99 16.45
C ASP A 213 7.96 -5.48 16.16
N LEU A 214 7.16 -5.05 15.18
CA LEU A 214 7.04 -3.64 14.82
C LEU A 214 5.56 -3.31 14.56
N PRO A 215 4.88 -2.49 15.37
CA PRO A 215 3.48 -2.13 15.13
C PRO A 215 3.35 -1.08 14.00
N VAL A 216 3.72 -1.45 12.77
CA VAL A 216 3.82 -0.56 11.58
C VAL A 216 2.65 0.42 11.44
N PRO A 217 1.36 0.04 11.53
CA PRO A 217 0.27 1.01 11.39
C PRO A 217 0.26 2.07 12.50
N ALA A 218 0.65 1.70 13.73
CA ALA A 218 0.73 2.64 14.85
C ALA A 218 1.91 3.60 14.67
N GLU A 219 3.08 3.08 14.25
CA GLU A 219 4.26 3.90 13.95
C GLU A 219 4.00 4.87 12.80
N LEU A 220 3.39 4.41 11.71
CA LEU A 220 2.97 5.28 10.60
C LEU A 220 2.07 6.41 11.11
N ASN A 221 1.05 6.09 11.90
CA ASN A 221 0.13 7.10 12.42
C ASN A 221 0.81 8.07 13.40
N ALA A 222 1.68 7.58 14.27
CA ALA A 222 2.36 8.40 15.27
C ALA A 222 3.39 9.35 14.63
N ARG A 223 4.21 8.83 13.71
CA ARG A 223 5.33 9.57 13.11
C ARG A 223 4.94 10.39 11.89
N PHE A 224 4.01 9.89 11.08
CA PHE A 224 3.63 10.50 9.79
C PHE A 224 2.17 10.96 9.75
N GLY A 225 1.37 10.74 10.80
CA GLY A 225 0.01 11.28 10.88
C GLY A 225 -1.03 10.54 10.03
N HIS A 226 -0.69 9.38 9.47
CA HIS A 226 -1.59 8.54 8.67
C HIS A 226 -1.14 7.07 8.68
N VAL A 227 -1.93 6.15 8.12
CA VAL A 227 -1.64 4.70 8.12
C VAL A 227 -1.28 4.11 6.75
N PHE A 228 -1.02 4.96 5.75
CA PHE A 228 -0.76 4.53 4.39
C PHE A 228 0.72 4.32 4.13
N CYS A 229 1.03 3.36 3.26
CA CYS A 229 2.37 3.13 2.70
C CYS A 229 2.19 2.34 1.41
N GLY A 230 2.79 2.74 0.28
CA GLY A 230 2.61 2.06 -1.01
C GLY A 230 1.23 2.26 -1.64
N LEU A 231 1.11 1.83 -2.90
CA LEU A 231 -0.02 2.13 -3.79
C LEU A 231 -0.62 0.87 -4.39
N ARG A 232 -1.89 0.98 -4.77
CA ARG A 232 -2.63 -0.02 -5.52
C ARG A 232 -2.73 0.43 -6.98
N ALA A 233 -2.50 -0.48 -7.91
CA ALA A 233 -2.63 -0.22 -9.33
C ALA A 233 -3.26 -1.39 -10.08
N ARG A 234 -3.74 -1.10 -11.29
CA ARG A 234 -4.23 -2.11 -12.24
C ARG A 234 -3.48 -2.02 -13.55
N VAL A 235 -3.26 -3.17 -14.18
CA VAL A 235 -2.64 -3.24 -15.50
C VAL A 235 -3.66 -2.87 -16.55
N VAL A 236 -3.38 -1.83 -17.34
CA VAL A 236 -4.25 -1.40 -18.46
C VAL A 236 -3.68 -1.78 -19.82
N MET A 237 -2.35 -1.87 -19.92
CA MET A 237 -1.66 -2.44 -21.08
C MET A 237 -0.73 -3.56 -20.62
N GLY A 238 -0.97 -4.77 -21.12
CA GLY A 238 -0.14 -5.93 -20.81
C GLY A 238 1.21 -5.88 -21.51
N GLY A 239 2.20 -6.56 -20.94
CA GLY A 239 3.58 -6.53 -21.40
C GLY A 239 4.48 -7.38 -20.50
N THR A 240 5.77 -7.12 -20.53
CA THR A 240 6.74 -7.82 -19.66
C THR A 240 7.31 -6.83 -18.65
N LEU A 241 7.05 -7.08 -17.37
CA LEU A 241 7.77 -6.41 -16.29
C LEU A 241 9.15 -7.05 -16.17
N THR A 242 10.19 -6.23 -16.10
CA THR A 242 11.57 -6.70 -15.90
C THR A 242 12.23 -5.85 -14.83
N VAL A 243 12.96 -6.48 -13.90
CA VAL A 243 13.75 -5.74 -12.91
C VAL A 243 14.75 -4.83 -13.63
N GLY A 244 14.89 -3.59 -13.16
CA GLY A 244 15.66 -2.52 -13.80
C GLY A 244 14.90 -1.74 -14.87
N ALA A 245 13.65 -2.09 -15.18
CA ALA A 245 12.84 -1.30 -16.11
C ALA A 245 12.52 0.08 -15.51
N ALA A 246 12.69 1.13 -16.34
CA ALA A 246 12.38 2.49 -15.96
C ALA A 246 10.86 2.68 -15.75
N LEU A 247 10.53 3.52 -14.77
CA LEU A 247 9.20 4.03 -14.49
C LEU A 247 9.07 5.45 -15.03
N SER A 248 8.00 5.73 -15.78
CA SER A 248 7.67 7.07 -16.26
C SER A 248 6.17 7.36 -16.18
N ARG A 249 5.80 8.64 -16.10
CA ARG A 249 4.40 9.08 -16.31
C ARG A 249 4.10 9.07 -17.80
N THR A 250 2.95 8.54 -18.20
CA THR A 250 2.52 8.58 -19.61
C THR A 250 1.85 9.91 -19.98
N GLY A 251 1.41 10.69 -18.98
CA GLY A 251 0.72 11.97 -19.15
C GLY A 251 -0.81 11.86 -19.16
N ASP A 252 -1.35 10.64 -19.17
CA ASP A 252 -2.77 10.37 -18.97
C ASP A 252 -3.12 10.35 -17.48
N THR A 253 -4.27 10.93 -17.13
CA THR A 253 -4.83 10.86 -15.78
C THR A 253 -6.15 10.11 -15.78
N ILE A 254 -6.48 9.56 -14.62
CA ILE A 254 -7.74 8.90 -14.34
C ILE A 254 -8.35 9.47 -13.07
N THR A 255 -9.66 9.29 -12.91
CA THR A 255 -10.30 9.47 -11.61
C THR A 255 -9.87 8.31 -10.69
N PRO A 256 -9.18 8.58 -9.56
CA PRO A 256 -8.83 7.53 -8.60
C PRO A 256 -10.06 6.73 -8.16
N VAL A 257 -9.90 5.41 -7.99
CA VAL A 257 -11.00 4.50 -7.62
C VAL A 257 -10.83 4.10 -6.15
N PRO A 258 -11.76 4.46 -5.24
CA PRO A 258 -11.67 4.05 -3.85
C PRO A 258 -11.93 2.57 -3.67
N THR A 259 -11.20 1.90 -2.77
CA THR A 259 -11.51 0.52 -2.37
C THR A 259 -12.77 0.46 -1.52
N ASP A 260 -13.62 -0.54 -1.80
CA ASP A 260 -14.72 -0.89 -0.93
C ASP A 260 -14.25 -1.24 0.49
N GLY A 261 -14.78 -0.54 1.49
CA GLY A 261 -14.47 -0.77 2.91
C GLY A 261 -13.11 -0.22 3.39
N GLY A 262 -12.34 0.44 2.52
CA GLY A 262 -11.13 1.18 2.90
C GLY A 262 -11.41 2.56 3.51
N PRO A 263 -10.40 3.25 4.07
CA PRO A 263 -10.55 4.64 4.45
C PRO A 263 -10.93 5.50 3.23
N PRO A 264 -11.87 6.46 3.37
CA PRO A 264 -12.34 7.26 2.24
C PRO A 264 -11.23 8.15 1.65
N PRO A 265 -11.37 8.63 0.40
CA PRO A 265 -10.35 9.44 -0.27
C PRO A 265 -9.88 10.67 0.51
N ALA A 266 -10.77 11.30 1.28
CA ALA A 266 -10.39 12.39 2.19
C ALA A 266 -9.26 12.00 3.16
N ARG A 267 -9.14 10.73 3.57
CA ARG A 267 -8.09 10.27 4.48
C ARG A 267 -6.77 9.97 3.79
N TRP A 268 -6.72 9.96 2.47
CA TRP A 268 -5.51 9.64 1.73
C TRP A 268 -4.52 10.80 1.81
N PRO A 269 -3.26 10.54 2.18
CA PRO A 269 -2.20 11.54 2.05
C PRO A 269 -1.91 11.77 0.58
N ARG A 270 -1.74 13.03 0.19
CA ARG A 270 -1.62 13.47 -1.21
C ARG A 270 -0.81 14.76 -1.31
N PRO A 271 -0.04 14.95 -2.39
CA PRO A 271 0.54 16.25 -2.67
C PRO A 271 -0.55 17.26 -3.00
N ALA A 272 -0.48 18.43 -2.37
CA ALA A 272 -1.31 19.57 -2.67
C ALA A 272 -0.41 20.76 -2.96
N ARG A 273 -0.64 21.39 -4.11
CA ARG A 273 0.15 22.53 -4.56
C ARG A 273 -0.26 23.78 -3.79
N ILE A 274 0.71 24.55 -3.32
CA ILE A 274 0.46 25.85 -2.70
C ILE A 274 0.07 26.83 -3.81
N ALA A 275 -1.21 27.15 -3.89
CA ALA A 275 -1.76 28.07 -4.88
C ALA A 275 -1.48 29.53 -4.53
N ALA A 276 -1.58 29.87 -3.23
CA ALA A 276 -1.32 31.22 -2.74
C ALA A 276 -0.89 31.21 -1.27
N ARG A 277 -0.10 32.23 -0.91
CA ARG A 277 0.32 32.54 0.45
C ARG A 277 0.02 34.00 0.77
N SER A 278 -0.53 34.28 1.94
CA SER A 278 -0.70 35.66 2.43
C SER A 278 -0.44 35.74 3.94
N ALA A 279 0.02 36.91 4.40
CA ALA A 279 0.11 37.19 5.83
C ALA A 279 -1.29 37.41 6.43
N GLN A 280 -1.49 36.92 7.65
CA GLN A 280 -2.73 37.04 8.43
C GLN A 280 -2.41 37.58 9.83
N PRO A 281 -3.09 38.64 10.30
CA PRO A 281 -2.90 39.12 11.66
C PRO A 281 -3.57 38.24 12.74
N PRO A 282 -3.02 38.15 13.97
CA PRO A 282 -1.66 38.53 14.35
C PRO A 282 -0.66 37.40 14.05
N ASP A 283 0.37 37.72 13.27
CA ASP A 283 1.53 36.86 12.95
C ASP A 283 1.19 35.42 12.53
N ALA A 284 0.40 35.27 11.47
CA ALA A 284 0.07 33.99 10.87
C ALA A 284 0.24 34.08 9.34
N ILE A 285 0.25 32.92 8.68
CA ILE A 285 0.12 32.85 7.22
C ILE A 285 -1.11 32.04 6.85
N ALA A 286 -1.83 32.49 5.83
CA ALA A 286 -2.82 31.68 5.14
C ALA A 286 -2.17 31.02 3.94
N LEU A 287 -2.42 29.71 3.79
CA LEU A 287 -2.02 28.93 2.63
C LEU A 287 -3.28 28.41 1.95
N TRP A 288 -3.43 28.73 0.66
CA TRP A 288 -4.41 28.11 -0.23
C TRP A 288 -3.76 26.94 -0.93
N LEU A 289 -4.37 25.76 -0.84
CA LEU A 289 -3.82 24.50 -1.31
C LEU A 289 -4.74 23.89 -2.36
N ASP A 290 -4.23 23.62 -3.56
CA ASP A 290 -4.93 22.88 -4.61
C ASP A 290 -5.01 21.40 -4.22
N ASP A 291 -6.22 20.90 -3.99
CA ASP A 291 -6.46 19.53 -3.53
C ASP A 291 -6.81 18.61 -4.72
N PRO A 292 -5.93 17.67 -5.12
CA PRO A 292 -6.18 16.79 -6.26
C PRO A 292 -7.36 15.82 -6.02
N LEU A 293 -7.80 15.65 -4.77
CA LEU A 293 -8.94 14.79 -4.43
C LEU A 293 -10.25 15.54 -4.24
N HIS A 294 -10.33 16.83 -4.61
CA HIS A 294 -11.56 17.63 -4.48
C HIS A 294 -12.83 16.91 -4.99
N GLY A 295 -12.77 16.27 -6.16
CA GLY A 295 -13.90 15.55 -6.75
C GLY A 295 -14.25 14.21 -6.07
N LEU A 296 -13.40 13.72 -5.17
CA LEU A 296 -13.52 12.42 -4.51
C LEU A 296 -13.77 12.52 -2.99
N ARG A 297 -13.82 13.74 -2.46
CA ARG A 297 -14.18 14.00 -1.07
C ARG A 297 -15.36 14.97 -1.00
N PRO A 298 -16.20 14.90 0.05
CA PRO A 298 -17.21 15.93 0.27
C PRO A 298 -16.57 17.31 0.45
N ALA A 299 -17.37 18.36 0.27
CA ALA A 299 -16.98 19.70 0.68
C ALA A 299 -16.65 19.72 2.19
N PRO A 300 -15.56 20.39 2.60
CA PRO A 300 -15.21 20.49 4.01
C PRO A 300 -16.33 21.20 4.79
N GLN A 301 -16.50 20.82 6.05
CA GLN A 301 -17.48 21.40 6.97
C GLN A 301 -16.78 22.24 8.04
N PRO A 302 -17.45 23.25 8.62
CA PRO A 302 -16.90 24.02 9.74
C PRO A 302 -16.40 23.13 10.87
N GLY A 303 -15.27 23.50 11.48
CA GLY A 303 -14.63 22.72 12.55
C GLY A 303 -13.76 21.56 12.06
N GLN A 304 -13.76 21.25 10.76
CA GLN A 304 -12.82 20.29 10.20
C GLN A 304 -11.41 20.86 10.07
N GLN A 305 -10.45 19.96 10.05
CA GLN A 305 -9.01 20.26 10.02
C GLN A 305 -8.33 19.49 8.91
N LEU A 306 -7.29 20.08 8.35
CA LEU A 306 -6.38 19.44 7.40
C LEU A 306 -5.08 19.10 8.12
N ARG A 307 -4.57 17.88 7.94
CA ARG A 307 -3.22 17.54 8.39
C ARG A 307 -2.24 17.92 7.29
N VAL A 308 -1.17 18.59 7.66
CA VAL A 308 0.00 18.85 6.82
C VAL A 308 1.12 17.95 7.31
N HIS A 309 1.84 17.34 6.38
CA HIS A 309 2.91 16.37 6.62
C HIS A 309 4.19 16.87 5.96
N ALA A 310 5.30 16.79 6.68
CA ALA A 310 6.63 17.17 6.19
C ALA A 310 7.72 16.38 6.90
N ALA A 311 8.96 16.68 6.61
CA ALA A 311 10.12 16.24 7.38
C ALA A 311 11.14 17.36 7.44
N ASP A 312 11.96 17.39 8.48
CA ASP A 312 13.16 18.21 8.55
C ASP A 312 14.37 17.31 8.94
N GLY A 313 15.54 17.91 9.18
CA GLY A 313 16.76 17.16 9.56
C GLY A 313 16.66 16.35 10.86
N ALA A 314 15.65 16.58 11.69
CA ALA A 314 15.36 15.85 12.92
C ALA A 314 14.19 14.85 12.78
N GLY A 315 13.72 14.57 11.55
CA GLY A 315 12.76 13.52 11.25
C GLY A 315 11.37 14.01 10.81
N PRO A 316 10.38 13.10 10.73
CA PRO A 316 9.07 13.42 10.20
C PRO A 316 8.25 14.32 11.14
N LEU A 317 7.40 15.14 10.52
CA LEU A 317 6.55 16.13 11.17
C LEU A 317 5.14 16.04 10.60
N TRP A 318 4.14 16.20 11.46
CA TRP A 318 2.78 16.46 10.99
C TRP A 318 2.00 17.27 12.02
N ARG A 319 1.03 18.07 11.55
CA ARG A 319 0.12 18.82 12.41
C ARG A 319 -1.21 19.06 11.71
N SER A 320 -2.27 19.15 12.50
CA SER A 320 -3.59 19.59 12.03
C SER A 320 -3.72 21.11 12.07
N TYR A 321 -4.21 21.69 10.99
CA TYR A 321 -4.61 23.10 10.90
C TYR A 321 -6.11 23.20 10.60
N PRO A 322 -6.85 24.11 11.24
CA PRO A 322 -8.24 24.36 10.90
C PRO A 322 -8.38 24.75 9.42
N ILE A 323 -9.42 24.22 8.77
CA ILE A 323 -9.82 24.68 7.45
C ILE A 323 -10.61 25.97 7.66
N GLY A 324 -10.03 27.10 7.25
CA GLY A 324 -10.63 28.42 7.41
C GLY A 324 -11.65 28.74 6.31
N ASP A 325 -11.37 28.27 5.09
CA ASP A 325 -12.18 28.55 3.90
C ASP A 325 -11.94 27.48 2.82
N HIS A 326 -12.79 27.43 1.80
CA HIS A 326 -12.62 26.61 0.60
C HIS A 326 -13.45 27.15 -0.59
N ASP A 327 -13.00 26.91 -1.82
CA ASP A 327 -13.75 27.27 -3.03
C ASP A 327 -14.09 26.08 -3.93
N GLY A 328 -13.90 24.86 -3.40
CA GLY A 328 -14.07 23.61 -4.11
C GLY A 328 -12.72 22.92 -4.28
N PRO A 329 -11.98 23.23 -5.36
CA PRO A 329 -10.67 22.63 -5.63
C PRO A 329 -9.63 23.05 -4.60
N ARG A 330 -9.80 24.20 -3.93
CA ARG A 330 -8.83 24.69 -2.96
C ARG A 330 -9.34 24.66 -1.54
N LEU A 331 -8.42 24.37 -0.62
CA LEU A 331 -8.61 24.46 0.83
C LEU A 331 -7.69 25.54 1.38
N GLN A 332 -8.20 26.39 2.26
CA GLN A 332 -7.39 27.35 2.99
C GLN A 332 -7.11 26.83 4.40
N ILE A 333 -5.84 26.84 4.80
CA ILE A 333 -5.42 26.68 6.18
C ILE A 333 -4.74 27.95 6.70
N THR A 334 -4.87 28.18 8.01
CA THR A 334 -4.13 29.24 8.70
C THR A 334 -3.06 28.61 9.59
N VAL A 335 -1.81 28.98 9.35
CA VAL A 335 -0.65 28.55 10.11
C VAL A 335 -0.27 29.69 11.07
N PRO A 336 -0.52 29.56 12.38
CA PRO A 336 -0.13 30.58 13.35
C PRO A 336 1.40 30.70 13.45
N SER A 337 1.89 31.79 14.05
CA SER A 337 3.31 31.95 14.39
C SER A 337 3.83 30.73 15.13
N ALA A 338 5.05 30.33 14.82
CA ALA A 338 5.69 29.20 15.47
C ALA A 338 6.01 29.54 16.93
N GLY A 339 5.32 28.88 17.87
CA GLY A 339 5.74 28.88 19.27
C GLY A 339 7.07 28.12 19.44
N PRO A 340 7.78 28.29 20.56
CA PRO A 340 9.00 27.53 20.84
C PRO A 340 8.76 26.02 20.70
N GLY A 341 9.51 25.37 19.79
CA GLY A 341 9.40 23.92 19.53
C GLY A 341 8.42 23.51 18.44
N ASP A 342 7.67 24.44 17.83
CA ASP A 342 6.76 24.15 16.71
C ASP A 342 7.51 24.07 15.37
N ARG A 343 8.18 22.93 15.17
CA ARG A 343 9.02 22.67 14.00
C ARG A 343 8.26 22.80 12.68
N LEU A 344 7.03 22.29 12.61
CA LEU A 344 6.26 22.32 11.36
C LEU A 344 5.77 23.73 11.02
N ALA A 345 5.26 24.49 11.99
CA ALA A 345 4.89 25.89 11.71
C ALA A 345 6.11 26.70 11.29
N THR A 346 7.26 26.50 11.96
CA THR A 346 8.53 27.16 11.60
C THR A 346 8.91 26.86 10.15
N LEU A 347 8.88 25.58 9.76
CA LEU A 347 9.16 25.13 8.40
C LEU A 347 8.21 25.78 7.39
N LEU A 348 6.90 25.79 7.65
CA LEU A 348 5.92 26.38 6.74
C LEU A 348 6.07 27.90 6.61
N HIS A 349 6.43 28.61 7.68
CA HIS A 349 6.69 30.05 7.61
C HIS A 349 7.95 30.39 6.80
N ALA A 350 8.99 29.56 6.91
CA ALA A 350 10.23 29.73 6.18
C ALA A 350 10.08 29.36 4.70
N ASP A 351 9.55 28.15 4.45
CA ASP A 351 9.75 27.48 3.18
C ASP A 351 8.47 27.34 2.34
N ALA A 352 7.27 27.47 2.91
CA ALA A 352 6.05 27.29 2.11
C ALA A 352 5.90 28.44 1.10
N THR A 353 6.18 28.17 -0.18
CA THR A 353 6.07 29.14 -1.26
C THR A 353 5.05 28.71 -2.32
N PRO A 354 4.34 29.66 -2.97
CA PRO A 354 3.43 29.32 -4.06
C PRO A 354 4.14 28.55 -5.20
N GLY A 355 3.54 27.46 -5.63
CA GLY A 355 4.06 26.58 -6.67
C GLY A 355 4.65 25.27 -6.13
N GLU A 356 5.11 25.24 -4.88
CA GLU A 356 5.59 24.02 -4.22
C GLU A 356 4.45 23.13 -3.75
N GLU A 357 4.78 21.88 -3.40
CA GLU A 357 3.82 20.89 -2.93
C GLU A 357 4.01 20.59 -1.45
N LEU A 358 2.89 20.45 -0.74
CA LEU A 358 2.85 19.91 0.61
C LEU A 358 2.07 18.60 0.60
N ILE A 359 2.52 17.61 1.37
CA ILE A 359 1.67 16.45 1.60
C ILE A 359 0.59 16.83 2.61
N ILE A 360 -0.66 16.60 2.24
CA ILE A 360 -1.83 16.83 3.10
C ILE A 360 -2.67 15.57 3.25
N SER A 361 -3.42 15.46 4.34
CA SER A 361 -4.53 14.52 4.46
C SER A 361 -5.70 15.16 5.20
N GLY A 362 -6.88 14.58 5.05
CA GLY A 362 -8.14 15.16 5.56
C GLY A 362 -9.01 15.70 4.43
N PRO A 363 -10.12 16.39 4.72
CA PRO A 363 -10.49 16.91 6.03
C PRO A 363 -10.73 15.84 7.12
N TYR A 364 -10.36 16.17 8.36
CA TYR A 364 -10.60 15.42 9.59
C TYR A 364 -11.58 16.17 10.50
N GLY A 365 -12.31 15.44 11.34
CA GLY A 365 -13.32 16.00 12.25
C GLY A 365 -14.73 15.54 11.89
N ARG A 366 -15.66 15.64 12.85
CA ARG A 366 -17.09 15.43 12.58
C ARG A 366 -17.68 16.73 12.05
N ALA A 367 -18.53 16.60 11.04
CA ALA A 367 -19.48 17.64 10.68
C ALA A 367 -20.52 17.79 11.78
#